data_AF-A0A3N2KRY4-F1
#
_entry.id   AF-A0A3N2KRY4-F1
#
_cell.length_a   1.000
_cell.length_b   1.000
_cell.length_c   1.000
_cell.angle_alpha   90.00
_cell.angle_beta   90.00
_cell.angle_gamma   90.00
#
_symmetry.space_group_name_H-M   'P 1'
#
loop_
_entity.id
_entity.type
_entity.pdbx_description
1 polymer ?
#
loop_
_entity_poly.entity_id
_entity_poly.type
_entity_poly.pdbx_seq_one_letter_code
_entity_poly.pdbx_strand_id
1 'polypeptide(L)'
;MVKFIGLKMKILKSIFASMLLVSVCGFATTSCNDDDGYPNKVEFLSGEFVVSKSAMALAGTQPQTLTIKSPVRPSVSSDAAWIHVGEVERSVSSSIYTCVISCDENSAYDVRTDSLTVTAGSESKTVTVTQYGAETVEIVSISSEGGVLAPNGGTFTVNYAATGEVNIEAPQWLTIVGSRSLNECSVEFRYSANNGEAGRSGDIVISLVSDPAISQIVTVSQEKAEISTDMSSSAIELAAKMYAGVNIGNTMESPSGEGTWGTPVVNQEYIRGLKSLGFNAVRVPCAWDSHVSDAATNTIDPAWLDRVSEVVGYIVAEDMYAIVNIHWDGGWLETSCVNGYDEVVDKKQRDYWTQIANKLNVYDEHLLFAGMNEPGQQDQGAVNSSSINAIKAYQQTFVDAVRATGGNNAKRCLIHQTPYMK
;
A
#
# COMPACT_ATOMS: atom_id res chain seq x y z
N MET A 1 -43.82 13.24 28.95
CA MET A 1 -44.50 12.88 30.23
C MET A 1 -43.96 11.52 30.66
N VAL A 2 -42.71 11.45 31.13
CA VAL A 2 -42.24 11.42 32.54
C VAL A 2 -42.92 10.35 33.40
N LYS A 3 -42.15 9.30 33.75
CA LYS A 3 -42.04 8.54 35.03
C LYS A 3 -41.52 7.13 34.70
N PHE A 4 -40.58 6.48 35.39
CA PHE A 4 -40.09 6.69 36.76
C PHE A 4 -38.81 5.84 37.01
N ILE A 5 -37.93 6.36 37.88
CA ILE A 5 -37.07 5.70 38.90
C ILE A 5 -35.98 4.70 38.43
N GLY A 6 -34.72 5.04 38.75
CA GLY A 6 -33.60 4.11 38.86
C GLY A 6 -33.14 3.89 40.31
N LEU A 7 -32.24 2.91 40.53
CA LEU A 7 -31.20 2.96 41.58
C LEU A 7 -30.16 1.81 41.47
N LYS A 8 -28.87 2.22 41.37
CA LYS A 8 -27.62 1.67 41.96
C LYS A 8 -27.18 0.19 41.85
N MET A 9 -26.04 0.02 41.15
CA MET A 9 -24.67 -0.24 41.69
C MET A 9 -24.33 -1.58 42.39
N LYS A 10 -23.46 -2.42 41.79
CA LYS A 10 -22.14 -2.93 42.32
C LYS A 10 -21.54 -4.12 41.54
N ILE A 11 -20.33 -3.91 41.01
CA ILE A 11 -19.07 -4.69 41.12
C ILE A 11 -19.16 -6.21 41.40
N LEU A 12 -18.58 -7.03 40.51
CA LEU A 12 -17.80 -8.23 40.90
C LEU A 12 -16.74 -8.60 39.85
N LYS A 13 -15.51 -8.83 40.33
CA LYS A 13 -14.33 -9.38 39.63
C LYS A 13 -14.44 -10.90 39.50
N SER A 14 -13.63 -11.48 38.59
CA SER A 14 -12.70 -12.61 38.86
C SER A 14 -12.86 -13.89 38.02
N ILE A 15 -11.80 -14.18 37.25
CA ILE A 15 -11.08 -15.47 37.09
C ILE A 15 -11.83 -16.67 36.51
N PHE A 16 -11.35 -17.18 35.37
CA PHE A 16 -11.30 -18.62 35.09
C PHE A 16 -9.96 -18.98 34.44
N ALA A 17 -9.20 -19.81 35.14
CA ALA A 17 -7.99 -20.47 34.68
C ALA A 17 -8.23 -21.99 34.68
N SER A 18 -7.85 -22.63 33.57
CA SER A 18 -7.12 -23.91 33.47
C SER A 18 -7.69 -25.25 33.98
N MET A 19 -7.42 -26.25 33.13
CA MET A 19 -7.06 -27.67 33.38
C MET A 19 -8.13 -28.78 33.35
N LEU A 20 -7.93 -29.73 32.40
CA LEU A 20 -7.87 -31.19 32.60
C LEU A 20 -7.24 -31.82 31.32
N LEU A 21 -5.99 -32.35 31.31
CA LEU A 21 -5.52 -33.74 31.62
C LEU A 21 -6.30 -34.87 30.90
N VAL A 22 -5.78 -36.00 30.37
CA VAL A 22 -4.46 -36.63 30.08
C VAL A 22 -4.78 -38.04 29.51
N SER A 23 -3.98 -38.61 28.60
CA SER A 23 -3.62 -40.06 28.59
C SER A 23 -2.56 -40.40 27.52
N VAL A 24 -1.32 -40.79 27.91
CA VAL A 24 -0.75 -42.16 28.08
C VAL A 24 -0.27 -42.75 26.73
N CYS A 25 1.03 -42.62 26.38
CA CYS A 25 2.20 -43.49 26.65
C CYS A 25 2.34 -44.75 25.76
N GLY A 26 3.49 -44.87 25.08
CA GLY A 26 4.00 -46.10 24.44
C GLY A 26 5.40 -45.88 23.84
N PHE A 27 6.39 -46.65 24.30
CA PHE A 27 7.84 -46.47 24.16
C PHE A 27 8.50 -47.17 22.95
N ALA A 28 9.64 -46.59 22.53
CA ALA A 28 10.94 -47.19 22.17
C ALA A 28 11.27 -47.72 20.74
N THR A 29 12.19 -46.96 20.12
CA THR A 29 13.46 -47.34 19.42
C THR A 29 13.45 -48.15 18.13
N THR A 30 13.95 -47.54 17.04
CA THR A 30 15.10 -48.00 16.25
C THR A 30 15.61 -46.87 15.34
N SER A 31 16.90 -46.90 15.04
CA SER A 31 17.71 -45.84 14.41
C SER A 31 18.08 -46.24 12.97
N CYS A 32 18.25 -45.20 12.13
CA CYS A 32 18.92 -45.13 10.81
C CYS A 32 18.12 -45.51 9.54
N ASN A 33 17.86 -44.45 8.74
CA ASN A 33 17.99 -44.27 7.28
C ASN A 33 17.33 -45.32 6.34
N ASP A 34 16.52 -44.98 5.34
CA ASP A 34 16.69 -43.95 4.30
C ASP A 34 15.33 -43.47 3.73
N ASP A 35 15.33 -42.21 3.29
CA ASP A 35 14.63 -41.70 2.09
C ASP A 35 13.11 -41.95 1.93
N ASP A 36 12.29 -41.03 2.46
CA ASP A 36 10.88 -40.87 2.07
C ASP A 36 10.63 -39.43 1.58
N GLY A 37 10.42 -39.32 0.27
CA GLY A 37 10.02 -38.12 -0.43
C GLY A 37 8.64 -37.63 0.03
N TYR A 38 8.64 -36.52 0.76
CA TYR A 38 7.47 -35.68 0.97
C TYR A 38 7.55 -34.45 0.04
N PRO A 39 6.65 -34.29 -0.94
CA PRO A 39 6.44 -33.00 -1.57
C PRO A 39 5.73 -32.11 -0.55
N ASN A 40 6.34 -30.98 -0.19
CA ASN A 40 5.99 -30.05 0.90
C ASN A 40 6.85 -30.13 2.18
N LYS A 41 8.11 -30.56 2.09
CA LYS A 41 9.12 -29.86 2.89
C LYS A 41 9.29 -28.47 2.25
N VAL A 42 8.89 -27.43 2.97
CA VAL A 42 9.46 -26.11 2.71
C VAL A 42 10.94 -26.26 3.03
N GLU A 43 11.75 -26.48 1.99
CA GLU A 43 13.17 -26.24 2.10
C GLU A 43 13.33 -24.74 2.32
N PHE A 44 13.64 -24.37 3.56
CA PHE A 44 14.22 -23.06 3.79
C PHE A 44 15.52 -23.03 3.00
N LEU A 45 15.68 -22.07 2.09
CA LEU A 45 17.02 -21.66 1.72
C LEU A 45 17.69 -21.16 3.01
N SER A 46 18.56 -21.99 3.58
CA SER A 46 19.49 -21.55 4.60
C SER A 46 20.43 -20.52 3.99
N GLY A 47 20.61 -19.36 4.60
CA GLY A 47 21.71 -18.47 4.18
C GLY A 47 21.55 -16.97 4.42
N GLU A 48 20.39 -16.45 4.84
CA GLU A 48 20.30 -15.00 5.01
C GLU A 48 21.05 -14.50 6.26
N PHE A 49 22.25 -13.98 6.03
CA PHE A 49 22.97 -13.13 6.96
C PHE A 49 22.50 -11.67 6.81
N VAL A 50 21.74 -11.20 7.80
CA VAL A 50 21.19 -9.84 7.82
C VAL A 50 21.55 -9.18 9.14
N VAL A 51 22.12 -7.99 9.05
CA VAL A 51 22.42 -7.13 10.19
C VAL A 51 21.39 -6.02 10.21
N SER A 52 20.82 -5.74 11.37
CA SER A 52 19.72 -4.79 11.57
C SER A 52 20.06 -3.35 11.21
N LYS A 53 21.33 -3.00 11.03
CA LYS A 53 21.78 -1.61 10.83
C LYS A 53 23.04 -1.64 9.99
N SER A 54 23.12 -0.81 8.94
CA SER A 54 24.36 -0.47 8.23
C SER A 54 25.08 0.72 8.85
N ALA A 55 24.36 1.54 9.62
CA ALA A 55 24.89 2.61 10.45
C ALA A 55 24.12 2.73 11.79
N MET A 56 24.78 3.20 12.84
CA MET A 56 24.17 3.50 14.13
C MET A 56 24.76 4.77 14.77
N ALA A 57 23.90 5.51 15.47
CA ALA A 57 24.25 6.70 16.24
C ALA A 57 24.18 6.41 17.74
N LEU A 58 25.20 6.81 18.51
CA LEU A 58 25.21 6.71 19.98
C LEU A 58 25.21 8.13 20.59
N ALA A 59 24.35 8.38 21.58
CA ALA A 59 24.39 9.60 22.40
C ALA A 59 25.12 9.32 23.71
N GLY A 60 26.24 10.00 23.94
CA GLY A 60 26.98 9.86 25.19
C GLY A 60 27.28 8.38 25.50
N THR A 61 26.95 7.91 26.70
CA THR A 61 27.22 6.53 27.16
C THR A 61 26.02 5.58 27.04
N GLN A 62 24.90 6.02 26.47
CA GLN A 62 23.69 5.19 26.38
C GLN A 62 23.88 4.04 25.38
N PRO A 63 23.68 2.78 25.80
CA PRO A 63 23.86 1.62 24.93
C PRO A 63 22.74 1.52 23.88
N GLN A 64 23.08 1.04 22.68
CA GLN A 64 22.11 0.62 21.67
C GLN A 64 22.20 -0.88 21.39
N THR A 65 21.09 -1.47 20.95
CA THR A 65 21.05 -2.88 20.54
C THR A 65 21.21 -3.03 19.03
N LEU A 66 22.08 -3.95 18.62
CA LEU A 66 22.23 -4.46 17.26
C LEU A 66 21.55 -5.84 17.18
N THR A 67 20.69 -6.06 16.20
CA THR A 67 20.02 -7.36 15.95
C THR A 67 20.59 -8.01 14.69
N ILE A 68 20.81 -9.33 14.71
CA ILE A 68 21.45 -10.05 13.62
C ILE A 68 20.63 -11.30 13.34
N LYS A 69 20.14 -11.46 12.11
CA LYS A 69 19.58 -12.71 11.60
C LYS A 69 20.71 -13.50 10.97
N SER A 70 20.95 -14.71 11.45
CA SER A 70 22.02 -15.56 10.93
C SER A 70 21.73 -17.04 11.20
N PRO A 71 22.06 -17.96 10.27
CA PRO A 71 21.97 -19.40 10.50
C PRO A 71 23.05 -19.92 11.48
N VAL A 72 24.15 -19.19 11.64
CA VAL A 72 25.26 -19.51 12.55
C VAL A 72 25.44 -18.41 13.58
N ARG A 73 26.05 -18.70 14.74
CA ARG A 73 26.31 -17.67 15.75
C ARG A 73 27.25 -16.60 15.18
N PRO A 74 26.84 -15.33 15.11
CA PRO A 74 27.69 -14.27 14.59
C PRO A 74 28.73 -13.84 15.63
N SER A 75 29.81 -13.22 15.17
CA SER A 75 30.74 -12.45 16.00
C SER A 75 30.65 -10.97 15.63
N VAL A 76 30.71 -10.11 16.64
CA VAL A 76 30.76 -8.65 16.48
C VAL A 76 32.06 -8.16 17.09
N SER A 77 32.76 -7.27 16.42
CA SER A 77 34.04 -6.71 16.87
C SER A 77 34.23 -5.28 16.39
N SER A 78 35.01 -4.51 17.14
CA SER A 78 35.45 -3.15 16.81
C SER A 78 36.95 -3.06 17.07
N ASP A 79 37.69 -2.36 16.21
CA ASP A 79 39.09 -1.97 16.49
C ASP A 79 39.15 -0.65 17.28
N ALA A 80 38.03 0.06 17.38
CA ALA A 80 37.90 1.30 18.10
C ALA A 80 37.91 1.06 19.62
N ALA A 81 38.90 1.60 20.32
CA ALA A 81 39.02 1.45 21.78
C ALA A 81 37.84 2.06 22.56
N TRP A 82 37.12 3.01 21.95
CA TRP A 82 35.99 3.70 22.57
C TRP A 82 34.64 2.99 22.37
N ILE A 83 34.58 1.93 21.55
CA ILE A 83 33.38 1.13 21.32
C ILE A 83 33.47 -0.17 22.12
N HIS A 84 32.46 -0.45 22.92
CA HIS A 84 32.36 -1.65 23.72
C HIS A 84 31.28 -2.57 23.14
N VAL A 85 31.72 -3.74 22.69
CA VAL A 85 30.84 -4.77 22.13
C VAL A 85 30.44 -5.74 23.23
N GLY A 86 29.15 -5.76 23.57
CA GLY A 86 28.57 -6.68 24.54
C GLY A 86 28.46 -8.10 23.99
N GLU A 87 28.03 -9.02 24.86
CA GLU A 87 27.88 -10.42 24.47
C GLU A 87 26.79 -10.59 23.38
N VAL A 88 27.04 -11.49 22.43
CA VAL A 88 26.07 -11.88 21.41
C VAL A 88 25.10 -12.89 22.00
N GLU A 89 23.91 -12.43 22.39
CA GLU A 89 22.86 -13.26 22.96
C GLU A 89 21.92 -13.80 21.88
N ARG A 90 21.44 -15.03 22.05
CA ARG A 90 20.45 -15.63 21.14
C ARG A 90 19.05 -15.31 21.62
N SER A 91 18.21 -14.76 20.76
CA SER A 91 16.81 -14.45 21.06
C SER A 91 15.96 -15.74 21.10
N VAL A 92 14.65 -15.59 21.37
CA VAL A 92 13.67 -16.70 21.38
C VAL A 92 13.53 -17.41 20.03
N SER A 93 13.93 -16.76 18.93
CA SER A 93 14.04 -17.38 17.61
C SER A 93 15.45 -17.96 17.41
N SER A 94 15.52 -19.19 16.88
CA SER A 94 16.78 -19.92 16.68
C SER A 94 17.77 -19.22 15.74
N SER A 95 17.31 -18.28 14.90
CA SER A 95 18.13 -17.57 13.91
C SER A 95 18.33 -16.08 14.21
N ILE A 96 17.90 -15.58 15.37
CA ILE A 96 18.02 -14.15 15.74
C ILE A 96 18.96 -13.99 16.93
N TYR A 97 19.90 -13.07 16.81
CA TYR A 97 20.87 -12.70 17.84
C TYR A 97 20.79 -11.20 18.15
N THR A 98 21.12 -10.82 19.36
CA THR A 98 21.22 -9.43 19.82
C THR A 98 22.59 -9.17 20.43
N CYS A 99 23.13 -7.99 20.18
CA CYS A 99 24.40 -7.54 20.75
C CYS A 99 24.23 -6.09 21.20
N VAL A 100 24.56 -5.82 22.47
CA VAL A 100 24.53 -4.46 23.01
C VAL A 100 25.83 -3.76 22.66
N ILE A 101 25.74 -2.60 22.02
CA ILE A 101 26.87 -1.74 21.69
C ILE A 101 26.81 -0.53 22.61
N SER A 102 27.87 -0.30 23.38
CA SER A 102 28.04 0.91 24.18
C SER A 102 29.34 1.61 23.80
N CYS A 103 29.58 2.78 24.36
CA CYS A 103 30.78 3.55 24.10
C CYS A 103 31.22 4.34 25.32
N ASP A 104 32.50 4.67 25.36
CA ASP A 104 33.04 5.65 26.29
C ASP A 104 32.40 7.01 26.05
N GLU A 105 32.34 7.87 27.06
CA GLU A 105 31.87 9.25 26.88
C GLU A 105 32.69 9.97 25.79
N ASN A 106 32.00 10.62 24.85
CA ASN A 106 32.64 11.54 23.92
C ASN A 106 32.62 12.94 24.54
N SER A 107 33.67 13.28 25.26
CA SER A 107 33.84 14.60 25.90
C SER A 107 34.26 15.70 24.92
N ALA A 108 34.60 15.34 23.68
CA ALA A 108 34.77 16.29 22.59
C ALA A 108 33.39 16.61 21.97
N TYR A 109 33.18 17.88 21.62
CA TYR A 109 31.97 18.30 20.90
C TYR A 109 31.95 17.82 19.44
N ASP A 110 33.07 17.27 18.96
CA ASP A 110 33.21 16.76 17.60
C ASP A 110 32.67 15.34 17.49
N VAL A 111 31.99 15.08 16.36
CA VAL A 111 31.50 13.74 16.01
C VAL A 111 32.69 12.81 15.78
N ARG A 112 32.65 11.61 16.38
CA ARG A 112 33.62 10.54 16.08
C ARG A 112 32.92 9.35 15.44
N THR A 113 33.57 8.77 14.43
CA THR A 113 33.03 7.66 13.65
C THR A 113 34.05 6.54 13.56
N ASP A 114 33.59 5.31 13.75
CA ASP A 114 34.36 4.09 13.52
C ASP A 114 33.42 2.98 13.01
N SER A 115 33.87 1.72 12.98
CA SER A 115 33.11 0.63 12.40
C SER A 115 33.08 -0.63 13.26
N LEU A 116 31.93 -1.30 13.27
CA LEU A 116 31.80 -2.67 13.72
C LEU A 116 31.94 -3.60 12.53
N THR A 117 32.69 -4.67 12.72
CA THR A 117 32.70 -5.81 11.81
C THR A 117 31.82 -6.91 12.38
N VAL A 118 30.75 -7.27 11.66
CA VAL A 118 29.86 -8.38 12.00
C VAL A 118 30.16 -9.52 11.04
N THR A 119 30.51 -10.69 11.58
CA THR A 119 30.88 -11.86 10.78
C THR A 119 30.01 -13.05 11.13
N ALA A 120 29.54 -13.79 10.12
CA ALA A 120 28.79 -15.02 10.27
C ALA A 120 29.27 -16.05 9.23
N GLY A 121 30.04 -17.05 9.66
CA GLY A 121 30.65 -17.99 8.73
C GLY A 121 31.69 -17.31 7.85
N SER A 122 31.50 -17.34 6.52
CA SER A 122 32.36 -16.65 5.55
C SER A 122 31.86 -15.26 5.15
N GLU A 123 30.68 -14.84 5.63
CA GLU A 123 30.10 -13.54 5.29
C GLU A 123 30.48 -12.50 6.34
N SER A 124 30.68 -11.26 5.89
CA SER A 124 30.99 -10.13 6.76
C SER A 124 30.21 -8.89 6.31
N LYS A 125 29.77 -8.09 7.29
CA LYS A 125 29.10 -6.81 7.09
C LYS A 125 29.71 -5.78 8.02
N THR A 126 29.87 -4.57 7.51
CA THR A 126 30.35 -3.42 8.27
C THR A 126 29.16 -2.58 8.73
N VAL A 127 29.18 -2.17 9.99
CA VAL A 127 28.24 -1.20 10.55
C VAL A 127 29.01 0.04 10.96
N THR A 128 28.69 1.19 10.39
CA THR A 128 29.28 2.46 10.82
C THR A 128 28.71 2.86 12.18
N VAL A 129 29.56 3.16 13.15
CA VAL A 129 29.17 3.67 14.47
C VAL A 129 29.62 5.11 14.58
N THR A 130 28.66 6.01 14.72
CA THR A 130 28.90 7.44 14.94
C THR A 130 28.47 7.79 16.35
N GLN A 131 29.37 8.37 17.13
CA GLN A 131 29.04 8.89 18.45
C GLN A 131 29.02 10.40 18.45
N TYR A 132 27.90 10.94 18.90
CA TYR A 132 27.67 12.36 19.05
C TYR A 132 27.87 12.76 20.51
N GLY A 133 28.38 13.98 20.73
CA GLY A 133 28.54 14.52 22.08
C GLY A 133 27.21 14.80 22.80
N ALA A 134 26.08 14.82 22.08
CA ALA A 134 24.72 15.03 22.59
C ALA A 134 23.68 14.14 21.87
N GLU A 135 22.45 14.10 22.39
CA GLU A 135 21.31 13.49 21.68
C GLU A 135 21.12 14.13 20.30
N THR A 136 20.84 13.31 19.28
CA THR A 136 20.73 13.79 17.90
C THR A 136 19.80 12.93 17.03
N VAL A 137 19.33 13.56 15.95
CA VAL A 137 18.85 12.94 14.73
C VAL A 137 19.68 13.51 13.58
N GLU A 138 20.13 12.67 12.66
CA GLU A 138 20.84 13.08 11.44
C GLU A 138 20.24 12.36 10.23
N ILE A 139 20.08 13.07 9.11
CA ILE A 139 19.68 12.45 7.84
C ILE A 139 20.92 11.93 7.16
N VAL A 140 21.00 10.61 6.97
CA VAL A 140 22.13 9.93 6.35
C VAL A 140 22.04 10.01 4.83
N SER A 141 20.87 9.70 4.28
CA SER A 141 20.63 9.80 2.84
C SER A 141 19.14 9.83 2.52
N ILE A 142 18.84 10.31 1.33
CA ILE A 142 17.53 10.18 0.69
C ILE A 142 17.75 9.54 -0.68
N SER A 143 16.93 8.55 -1.04
CA SER A 143 17.09 7.86 -2.32
C SER A 143 16.68 8.69 -3.52
N SER A 144 15.93 9.79 -3.32
CA SER A 144 15.63 10.81 -4.32
C SER A 144 16.63 11.96 -4.25
N GLU A 145 17.32 12.22 -5.36
CA GLU A 145 18.35 13.25 -5.43
C GLU A 145 17.77 14.63 -5.07
N GLY A 146 18.33 15.25 -4.03
CA GLY A 146 17.89 16.56 -3.53
C GLY A 146 16.44 16.62 -3.01
N GLY A 147 15.81 15.47 -2.73
CA GLY A 147 14.40 15.42 -2.36
C GLY A 147 13.43 15.73 -3.50
N VAL A 148 13.89 15.70 -4.76
CA VAL A 148 13.04 15.90 -5.93
C VAL A 148 12.42 14.57 -6.34
N LEU A 149 11.11 14.49 -6.27
CA LEU A 149 10.32 13.29 -6.54
C LEU A 149 9.81 13.25 -7.97
N ALA A 150 9.59 12.04 -8.49
CA ALA A 150 9.07 11.85 -9.83
C ALA A 150 7.64 12.42 -9.94
N PRO A 151 7.28 13.14 -11.01
CA PRO A 151 5.93 13.70 -11.15
C PRO A 151 4.83 12.62 -11.13
N ASN A 152 5.15 11.42 -11.62
CA ASN A 152 4.21 10.32 -11.84
C ASN A 152 4.01 9.39 -10.63
N GLY A 153 4.63 9.68 -9.48
CA GLY A 153 4.54 8.85 -8.28
C GLY A 153 5.64 7.79 -8.18
N GLY A 154 5.64 7.07 -7.07
CA GLY A 154 6.60 6.01 -6.77
C GLY A 154 6.87 5.85 -5.27
N THR A 155 8.01 5.25 -4.95
CA THR A 155 8.55 5.19 -3.58
C THR A 155 9.90 5.87 -3.47
N PHE A 156 10.26 6.27 -2.26
CA PHE A 156 11.61 6.68 -1.89
C PHE A 156 11.87 6.38 -0.42
N THR A 157 13.15 6.29 -0.07
CA THR A 157 13.59 5.97 1.28
C THR A 157 14.36 7.15 1.87
N VAL A 158 14.06 7.49 3.12
CA VAL A 158 14.89 8.37 3.94
C VAL A 158 15.61 7.51 4.96
N ASN A 159 16.94 7.48 4.85
CA ASN A 159 17.82 6.87 5.84
C ASN A 159 18.28 7.95 6.82
N TYR A 160 18.19 7.66 8.10
CA TYR A 160 18.56 8.56 9.18
C TYR A 160 19.41 7.81 10.21
N ALA A 161 20.01 8.54 11.14
CA ALA A 161 20.64 8.01 12.33
C ALA A 161 20.06 8.77 13.53
N ALA A 162 19.73 8.06 14.59
CA ALA A 162 19.14 8.67 15.78
C ALA A 162 19.70 8.01 17.04
N THR A 163 19.85 8.81 18.09
CA THR A 163 20.37 8.34 19.37
C THR A 163 19.30 7.69 20.25
N GLY A 164 18.04 7.71 19.81
CA GLY A 164 16.89 7.09 20.48
C GLY A 164 15.76 6.77 19.51
N GLU A 165 14.59 6.41 20.06
CA GLU A 165 13.37 6.22 19.28
C GLU A 165 12.91 7.54 18.66
N VAL A 166 12.33 7.48 17.45
CA VAL A 166 11.90 8.67 16.69
C VAL A 166 10.40 8.68 16.40
N ASN A 167 9.83 9.88 16.36
CA ASN A 167 8.56 10.17 15.71
C ASN A 167 8.81 10.65 14.29
N ILE A 168 7.93 10.28 13.36
CA ILE A 168 7.99 10.69 11.95
C ILE A 168 6.67 11.35 11.57
N GLU A 169 6.74 12.62 11.23
CA GLU A 169 5.61 13.38 10.69
C GLU A 169 5.86 13.64 9.20
N ALA A 170 4.84 13.45 8.36
CA ALA A 170 4.94 13.62 6.93
C ALA A 170 3.70 14.32 6.36
N PRO A 171 3.83 15.02 5.22
CA PRO A 171 2.70 15.56 4.48
C PRO A 171 1.65 14.50 4.14
N GLN A 172 0.36 14.87 4.14
CA GLN A 172 -0.74 13.92 3.91
C GLN A 172 -0.68 13.20 2.54
N TRP A 173 0.03 13.75 1.57
CA TRP A 173 0.21 13.15 0.25
C TRP A 173 1.31 12.07 0.21
N LEU A 174 1.99 11.82 1.33
CA LEU A 174 2.98 10.77 1.52
C LEU A 174 2.42 9.68 2.45
N THR A 175 2.50 8.43 2.00
CA THR A 175 2.12 7.26 2.79
C THR A 175 3.35 6.51 3.26
N ILE A 176 3.46 6.24 4.55
CA ILE A 176 4.52 5.37 5.09
C ILE A 176 4.16 3.92 4.75
N VAL A 177 5.03 3.22 4.02
CA VAL A 177 4.76 1.85 3.53
C VAL A 177 5.12 0.78 4.57
N GLY A 178 6.03 1.10 5.50
CA GLY A 178 6.31 0.27 6.66
C GLY A 178 7.65 0.60 7.32
N SER A 179 7.69 0.57 8.65
CA SER A 179 8.88 0.77 9.49
C SER A 179 9.24 -0.49 10.31
N ARG A 180 8.73 -1.67 9.93
CA ARG A 180 8.98 -2.94 10.65
C ARG A 180 10.00 -3.84 9.98
N SER A 181 10.92 -3.24 9.26
CA SER A 181 12.19 -3.90 8.97
C SER A 181 13.02 -3.84 10.25
N LEU A 182 13.52 -4.99 10.72
CA LEU A 182 14.65 -4.99 11.66
C LEU A 182 15.86 -4.27 11.06
N ASN A 183 15.87 -4.00 9.76
CA ASN A 183 16.94 -3.35 9.04
C ASN A 183 16.65 -1.85 8.93
N GLU A 184 17.56 -1.10 9.53
CA GLU A 184 17.94 0.27 9.23
C GLU A 184 17.02 1.33 9.82
N CYS A 185 17.63 2.36 10.40
CA CYS A 185 17.00 3.64 10.67
C CYS A 185 16.60 4.26 9.32
N SER A 186 15.54 3.73 8.73
CA SER A 186 15.05 4.03 7.41
C SER A 186 13.53 4.08 7.44
N VAL A 187 12.96 4.97 6.63
CA VAL A 187 11.52 5.04 6.41
C VAL A 187 11.28 5.11 4.91
N GLU A 188 10.45 4.19 4.42
CA GLU A 188 9.99 4.22 3.03
C GLU A 188 8.66 4.96 2.94
N PHE A 189 8.62 5.92 2.02
CA PHE A 189 7.44 6.66 1.65
C PHE A 189 6.99 6.27 0.25
N ARG A 190 5.67 6.16 0.08
CA ARG A 190 4.99 6.06 -1.20
C ARG A 190 4.20 7.33 -1.46
N TYR A 191 4.17 7.73 -2.73
CA TYR A 191 3.42 8.90 -3.19
C TYR A 191 2.82 8.64 -4.57
N SER A 192 1.68 9.27 -4.83
CA SER A 192 0.97 9.22 -6.10
C SER A 192 1.51 10.22 -7.11
N ALA A 193 1.10 10.07 -8.37
CA ALA A 193 1.25 11.12 -9.38
C ALA A 193 0.65 12.45 -8.90
N ASN A 194 1.34 13.56 -9.12
CA ASN A 194 0.82 14.88 -8.80
C ASN A 194 -0.07 15.41 -9.95
N ASN A 195 -1.35 15.08 -9.90
CA ASN A 195 -2.34 15.53 -10.89
C ASN A 195 -2.92 16.91 -10.58
N GLY A 196 -2.34 17.66 -9.63
CA GLY A 196 -2.76 19.01 -9.28
C GLY A 196 -2.43 20.04 -10.37
N GLU A 197 -2.82 21.30 -10.15
CA GLU A 197 -2.55 22.38 -11.11
C GLU A 197 -1.09 22.88 -11.05
N ALA A 198 -0.37 22.60 -9.96
CA ALA A 198 0.99 23.06 -9.71
C ALA A 198 1.84 21.98 -9.02
N GLY A 199 3.16 22.18 -8.99
CA GLY A 199 4.06 21.42 -8.15
C GLY A 199 3.68 21.51 -6.67
N ARG A 200 3.99 20.46 -5.90
CA ARG A 200 3.75 20.38 -4.45
C ARG A 200 5.07 20.17 -3.72
N SER A 201 5.13 20.64 -2.47
CA SER A 201 6.27 20.46 -1.58
C SER A 201 5.79 20.19 -0.16
N GLY A 202 6.60 19.53 0.65
CA GLY A 202 6.31 19.32 2.05
C GLY A 202 7.51 18.80 2.83
N ASP A 203 7.45 19.01 4.14
CA ASP A 203 8.53 18.68 5.07
C ASP A 203 8.23 17.38 5.80
N ILE A 204 9.17 16.45 5.74
CA ILE A 204 9.20 15.27 6.59
C ILE A 204 10.02 15.63 7.82
N VAL A 205 9.42 15.50 9.00
CA VAL A 205 10.07 15.81 10.28
C VAL A 205 10.35 14.51 11.02
N ILE A 206 11.62 14.24 11.30
CA ILE A 206 12.07 13.12 12.12
C ILE A 206 12.59 13.68 13.44
N SER A 207 11.93 13.39 14.55
CA SER A 207 12.25 13.94 15.87
C SER A 207 12.44 12.84 16.91
N LEU A 208 13.28 13.08 17.93
CA LEU A 208 13.39 12.14 19.05
C LEU A 208 12.11 12.11 19.88
N VAL A 209 11.72 10.92 20.34
CA VAL A 209 10.61 10.76 21.29
C VAL A 209 10.97 11.36 22.66
N SER A 210 12.24 11.29 23.07
CA SER A 210 12.73 11.84 24.34
C SER A 210 12.66 13.36 24.40
N ASP A 211 13.02 14.03 23.29
CA ASP A 211 12.97 15.47 23.15
C ASP A 211 12.64 15.85 21.68
N PRO A 212 11.39 16.23 21.38
CA PRO A 212 10.98 16.62 20.03
C PRO A 212 11.69 17.86 19.48
N ALA A 213 12.39 18.65 20.31
CA ALA A 213 13.21 19.76 19.83
C ALA A 213 14.45 19.27 19.05
N ILE A 214 14.88 18.03 19.32
CA ILE A 214 15.95 17.36 18.58
C ILE A 214 15.32 16.69 17.36
N SER A 215 15.40 17.38 16.22
CA SER A 215 14.75 16.94 14.99
C SER A 215 15.56 17.29 13.75
N GLN A 216 15.26 16.59 12.66
CA GLN A 216 15.71 16.91 11.32
C GLN A 216 14.52 17.04 10.39
N ILE A 217 14.69 17.92 9.40
CA ILE A 217 13.69 18.19 8.38
C ILE A 217 14.25 17.77 7.02
N VAL A 218 13.47 16.97 6.30
CA VAL A 218 13.72 16.65 4.90
C VAL A 218 12.59 17.26 4.07
N THR A 219 12.91 18.34 3.35
CA THR A 219 11.98 18.92 2.39
C THR A 219 11.99 18.09 1.11
N VAL A 220 10.82 17.66 0.67
CA VAL A 220 10.63 16.99 -0.62
C VAL A 220 9.70 17.78 -1.52
N SER A 221 9.98 17.75 -2.81
CA SER A 221 9.20 18.45 -3.84
C SER A 221 8.81 17.49 -4.94
N GLN A 222 7.65 17.72 -5.53
CA GLN A 222 7.14 16.94 -6.65
C GLN A 222 6.48 17.87 -7.65
N GLU A 223 7.03 17.91 -8.86
CA GLU A 223 6.43 18.65 -9.97
C GLU A 223 5.08 18.04 -10.37
N LYS A 224 4.29 18.82 -11.09
CA LYS A 224 3.03 18.34 -11.67
C LYS A 224 3.33 17.23 -12.69
N ALA A 225 2.52 16.17 -12.68
CA ALA A 225 2.54 15.15 -13.73
C ALA A 225 2.09 15.76 -15.07
N GLU A 226 2.91 15.57 -16.11
CA GLU A 226 2.53 15.93 -17.47
C GLU A 226 1.56 14.87 -18.01
N ILE A 227 0.29 15.23 -18.04
CA ILE A 227 -0.77 14.41 -18.62
C ILE A 227 -1.10 15.04 -19.97
N SER A 228 -1.05 14.22 -21.02
CA SER A 228 -1.53 14.62 -22.33
C SER A 228 -2.99 15.10 -22.23
N THR A 229 -3.46 15.87 -23.19
CA THR A 229 -4.89 16.22 -23.32
C THR A 229 -5.42 15.76 -24.67
N ASP A 230 -4.67 14.89 -25.34
CA ASP A 230 -5.06 14.36 -26.64
C ASP A 230 -6.26 13.42 -26.47
N MET A 231 -7.34 13.80 -27.12
CA MET A 231 -8.59 13.05 -27.20
C MET A 231 -9.00 12.86 -28.67
N SER A 232 -8.02 12.85 -29.59
CA SER A 232 -8.26 12.89 -31.03
C SER A 232 -8.63 11.55 -31.63
N SER A 233 -8.27 10.43 -30.97
CA SER A 233 -8.56 9.09 -31.51
C SER A 233 -10.05 8.76 -31.50
N SER A 234 -10.52 8.14 -32.57
CA SER A 234 -11.80 7.46 -32.60
C SER A 234 -11.78 6.18 -31.75
N ALA A 235 -12.96 5.64 -31.42
CA ALA A 235 -13.07 4.39 -30.68
C ALA A 235 -12.40 3.19 -31.39
N ILE A 236 -12.42 3.17 -32.73
CA ILE A 236 -11.79 2.10 -33.52
C ILE A 236 -10.26 2.23 -33.46
N GLU A 237 -9.73 3.45 -33.54
CA GLU A 237 -8.28 3.70 -33.41
C GLU A 237 -7.78 3.36 -32.00
N LEU A 238 -8.52 3.74 -30.95
CA LEU A 238 -8.18 3.36 -29.57
C LEU A 238 -8.23 1.86 -29.36
N ALA A 239 -9.25 1.18 -29.89
CA ALA A 239 -9.31 -0.28 -29.82
C ALA A 239 -8.11 -0.94 -30.51
N ALA A 240 -7.62 -0.40 -31.62
CA ALA A 240 -6.42 -0.89 -32.28
C ALA A 240 -5.12 -0.59 -31.51
N LYS A 241 -5.07 0.50 -30.74
CA LYS A 241 -3.96 0.83 -29.84
C LYS A 241 -3.90 -0.10 -28.63
N MET A 242 -5.03 -0.60 -28.12
CA MET A 242 -5.11 -1.57 -27.03
C MET A 242 -4.95 -3.01 -27.54
N TYR A 243 -3.74 -3.58 -27.47
CA TYR A 243 -3.44 -4.89 -28.07
C TYR A 243 -3.33 -6.04 -27.04
N ALA A 244 -2.96 -5.76 -25.79
CA ALA A 244 -2.84 -6.77 -24.73
C ALA A 244 -3.44 -6.24 -23.43
N GLY A 245 -4.58 -6.82 -23.04
CA GLY A 245 -5.36 -6.43 -21.87
C GLY A 245 -5.24 -7.41 -20.69
N VAL A 246 -5.25 -6.88 -19.47
CA VAL A 246 -5.39 -7.64 -18.22
C VAL A 246 -6.45 -7.00 -17.31
N ASN A 247 -7.11 -7.80 -16.46
CA ASN A 247 -7.99 -7.28 -15.42
C ASN A 247 -7.30 -7.35 -14.06
N ILE A 248 -7.36 -6.28 -13.27
CA ILE A 248 -7.03 -6.31 -11.85
C ILE A 248 -8.30 -6.70 -11.08
N GLY A 249 -8.69 -7.97 -11.22
CA GLY A 249 -9.89 -8.50 -10.60
C GLY A 249 -9.73 -8.77 -9.10
N ASN A 250 -10.86 -8.94 -8.43
CA ASN A 250 -11.01 -9.15 -6.99
C ASN A 250 -10.17 -8.19 -6.13
N THR A 251 -10.07 -6.94 -6.55
CA THR A 251 -9.22 -5.92 -5.94
C THR A 251 -10.03 -4.68 -5.60
N MET A 252 -10.32 -3.82 -6.57
CA MET A 252 -11.04 -2.56 -6.38
C MET A 252 -12.56 -2.74 -6.42
N GLU A 253 -13.07 -3.88 -6.89
CA GLU A 253 -14.50 -4.21 -6.89
C GLU A 253 -14.98 -4.92 -5.64
N SER A 254 -14.10 -5.21 -4.68
CA SER A 254 -14.52 -5.80 -3.43
C SER A 254 -15.31 -4.77 -2.60
N PRO A 255 -16.59 -5.03 -2.26
CA PRO A 255 -17.42 -4.04 -1.56
C PRO A 255 -16.87 -3.64 -0.19
N SER A 256 -16.08 -4.50 0.46
CA SER A 256 -15.48 -4.22 1.77
C SER A 256 -14.19 -3.38 1.69
N GLY A 257 -13.79 -2.96 0.49
CA GLY A 257 -12.60 -2.16 0.23
C GLY A 257 -11.51 -2.93 -0.52
N GLU A 258 -10.55 -2.16 -1.05
CA GLU A 258 -9.49 -2.68 -1.90
C GLU A 258 -8.73 -3.84 -1.26
N GLY A 259 -8.61 -4.95 -1.99
CA GLY A 259 -7.81 -6.10 -1.58
C GLY A 259 -8.47 -7.05 -0.58
N THR A 260 -9.68 -6.73 -0.10
CA THR A 260 -10.37 -7.55 0.93
C THR A 260 -10.82 -8.93 0.44
N TRP A 261 -10.73 -9.21 -0.86
CA TRP A 261 -10.90 -10.55 -1.44
C TRP A 261 -9.58 -11.31 -1.66
N GLY A 262 -8.51 -10.94 -0.94
CA GLY A 262 -7.25 -11.69 -0.89
C GLY A 262 -6.18 -11.22 -1.88
N THR A 263 -6.37 -10.05 -2.48
CA THR A 263 -5.38 -9.40 -3.34
C THR A 263 -4.67 -8.26 -2.59
N PRO A 264 -3.38 -8.02 -2.85
CA PRO A 264 -2.71 -6.82 -2.34
C PRO A 264 -3.33 -5.55 -2.95
N VAL A 265 -3.20 -4.42 -2.25
CA VAL A 265 -3.52 -3.11 -2.80
C VAL A 265 -2.62 -2.80 -4.00
N VAL A 266 -3.17 -2.14 -5.02
CA VAL A 266 -2.45 -1.77 -6.24
C VAL A 266 -1.38 -0.73 -5.94
N ASN A 267 -0.18 -0.90 -6.51
CA ASN A 267 0.89 0.09 -6.43
C ASN A 267 1.55 0.28 -7.81
N GLN A 268 2.38 1.33 -7.93
CA GLN A 268 3.06 1.67 -9.18
C GLN A 268 3.95 0.52 -9.67
N GLU A 269 4.64 -0.16 -8.75
CA GLU A 269 5.57 -1.24 -9.06
C GLU A 269 4.85 -2.43 -9.71
N TYR A 270 3.65 -2.77 -9.22
CA TYR A 270 2.81 -3.80 -9.81
C TYR A 270 2.41 -3.44 -11.25
N ILE A 271 1.96 -2.21 -11.48
CA ILE A 271 1.58 -1.73 -12.82
C ILE A 271 2.78 -1.73 -13.78
N ARG A 272 3.95 -1.31 -13.33
CA ARG A 272 5.20 -1.39 -14.10
C ARG A 272 5.58 -2.84 -14.43
N GLY A 273 5.32 -3.77 -13.50
CA GLY A 273 5.44 -5.20 -13.74
C GLY A 273 4.55 -5.68 -14.87
N LEU A 274 3.28 -5.27 -14.90
CA LEU A 274 2.33 -5.60 -15.98
C LEU A 274 2.83 -5.06 -17.33
N LYS A 275 3.30 -3.81 -17.39
CA LYS A 275 3.90 -3.23 -18.60
C LYS A 275 5.09 -4.05 -19.09
N SER A 276 5.98 -4.45 -18.16
CA SER A 276 7.18 -5.24 -18.46
C SER A 276 6.85 -6.64 -18.99
N LEU A 277 5.69 -7.19 -18.62
CA LEU A 277 5.16 -8.44 -19.18
C LEU A 277 4.52 -8.28 -20.56
N GLY A 278 4.42 -7.04 -21.08
CA GLY A 278 3.91 -6.74 -22.41
C GLY A 278 2.44 -6.34 -22.48
N PHE A 279 1.76 -6.19 -21.34
CA PHE A 279 0.41 -5.61 -21.32
C PHE A 279 0.47 -4.12 -21.64
N ASN A 280 -0.54 -3.61 -22.32
CA ASN A 280 -0.69 -2.18 -22.57
C ASN A 280 -2.09 -1.65 -22.26
N ALA A 281 -3.02 -2.51 -21.83
CA ALA A 281 -4.32 -2.12 -21.34
C ALA A 281 -4.64 -2.85 -20.03
N VAL A 282 -5.25 -2.15 -19.09
CA VAL A 282 -5.63 -2.65 -17.77
C VAL A 282 -7.08 -2.27 -17.51
N ARG A 283 -7.94 -3.27 -17.31
CA ARG A 283 -9.28 -3.05 -16.78
C ARG A 283 -9.24 -3.09 -15.27
N VAL A 284 -9.85 -2.08 -14.65
CA VAL A 284 -9.95 -1.87 -13.20
C VAL A 284 -11.44 -1.96 -12.82
N PRO A 285 -11.93 -3.16 -12.48
CA PRO A 285 -13.24 -3.34 -11.87
C PRO A 285 -13.37 -2.53 -10.58
N CYS A 286 -14.43 -1.73 -10.41
CA CYS A 286 -14.60 -0.91 -9.20
C CYS A 286 -15.99 -1.03 -8.57
N ALA A 287 -16.02 -1.11 -7.23
CA ALA A 287 -17.20 -0.91 -6.41
C ALA A 287 -17.33 0.57 -6.05
N TRP A 288 -18.57 1.05 -5.83
CA TRP A 288 -18.86 2.47 -5.61
C TRP A 288 -20.01 2.69 -4.61
N ASP A 289 -21.08 1.89 -4.68
CA ASP A 289 -22.24 1.94 -3.78
C ASP A 289 -21.83 1.58 -2.34
N SER A 290 -20.94 0.60 -2.17
CA SER A 290 -20.37 0.27 -0.85
C SER A 290 -19.45 1.35 -0.27
N HIS A 291 -19.06 2.34 -1.09
CA HIS A 291 -18.16 3.43 -0.75
C HIS A 291 -18.89 4.79 -0.73
N VAL A 292 -20.17 4.80 -0.38
CA VAL A 292 -20.97 6.03 -0.25
C VAL A 292 -20.85 6.63 1.15
N SER A 293 -20.47 7.91 1.23
CA SER A 293 -20.44 8.66 2.49
C SER A 293 -21.79 9.28 2.85
N ASP A 294 -22.66 9.52 1.87
CA ASP A 294 -24.04 9.98 2.08
C ASP A 294 -25.00 9.37 1.06
N ALA A 295 -25.82 8.43 1.52
CA ALA A 295 -26.79 7.72 0.70
C ALA A 295 -27.97 8.60 0.23
N ALA A 296 -28.29 9.69 0.91
CA ALA A 296 -29.39 10.57 0.49
C ALA A 296 -29.06 11.34 -0.79
N THR A 297 -27.78 11.63 -0.99
CA THR A 297 -27.25 12.38 -2.14
C THR A 297 -26.46 11.49 -3.11
N ASN A 298 -26.33 10.20 -2.83
CA ASN A 298 -25.44 9.27 -3.55
C ASN A 298 -23.98 9.77 -3.58
N THR A 299 -23.52 10.47 -2.53
CA THR A 299 -22.16 11.01 -2.48
C THR A 299 -21.17 9.89 -2.21
N ILE A 300 -20.26 9.65 -3.17
CA ILE A 300 -19.17 8.69 -3.02
C ILE A 300 -18.14 9.31 -2.06
N ASP A 301 -17.59 8.49 -1.18
CA ASP A 301 -16.47 8.86 -0.31
C ASP A 301 -15.33 9.48 -1.15
N PRO A 302 -14.98 10.75 -0.91
CA PRO A 302 -13.89 11.41 -1.63
C PRO A 302 -12.57 10.64 -1.58
N ALA A 303 -12.28 9.95 -0.46
CA ALA A 303 -11.06 9.16 -0.32
C ALA A 303 -11.06 7.95 -1.27
N TRP A 304 -12.23 7.36 -1.56
CA TRP A 304 -12.36 6.29 -2.53
C TRP A 304 -12.19 6.79 -3.96
N LEU A 305 -12.77 7.94 -4.29
CA LEU A 305 -12.55 8.62 -5.57
C LEU A 305 -11.07 8.97 -5.80
N ASP A 306 -10.38 9.47 -4.77
CA ASP A 306 -8.94 9.71 -4.78
C ASP A 306 -8.17 8.41 -5.04
N ARG A 307 -8.52 7.33 -4.35
CA ARG A 307 -7.84 6.04 -4.49
C ARG A 307 -8.00 5.43 -5.88
N VAL A 308 -9.21 5.44 -6.46
CA VAL A 308 -9.40 4.97 -7.84
C VAL A 308 -8.63 5.83 -8.83
N SER A 309 -8.63 7.16 -8.64
CA SER A 309 -7.84 8.07 -9.48
C SER A 309 -6.35 7.79 -9.39
N GLU A 310 -5.83 7.48 -8.21
CA GLU A 310 -4.44 7.08 -8.02
C GLU A 310 -4.08 5.81 -8.82
N VAL A 311 -4.92 4.77 -8.77
CA VAL A 311 -4.71 3.52 -9.53
C VAL A 311 -4.74 3.77 -11.05
N VAL A 312 -5.69 4.58 -11.53
CA VAL A 312 -5.72 5.00 -12.95
C VAL A 312 -4.45 5.77 -13.31
N GLY A 313 -4.00 6.66 -12.44
CA GLY A 313 -2.78 7.44 -12.61
C GLY A 313 -1.55 6.56 -12.79
N TYR A 314 -1.43 5.48 -12.00
CA TYR A 314 -0.34 4.53 -12.15
C TYR A 314 -0.28 3.89 -13.54
N ILE A 315 -1.46 3.56 -14.11
CA ILE A 315 -1.60 2.93 -15.43
C ILE A 315 -1.22 3.92 -16.53
N VAL A 316 -1.78 5.13 -16.49
CA VAL A 316 -1.51 6.17 -17.49
C VAL A 316 -0.04 6.62 -17.44
N ALA A 317 0.56 6.69 -16.26
CA ALA A 317 1.98 7.01 -16.08
C ALA A 317 2.95 6.04 -16.77
N GLU A 318 2.54 4.79 -16.98
CA GLU A 318 3.32 3.77 -17.69
C GLU A 318 2.92 3.67 -19.18
N ASP A 319 2.25 4.69 -19.71
CA ASP A 319 1.78 4.78 -21.11
C ASP A 319 0.91 3.56 -21.47
N MET A 320 -0.06 3.25 -20.60
CA MET A 320 -1.02 2.16 -20.77
C MET A 320 -2.46 2.69 -20.68
N TYR A 321 -3.39 1.93 -21.25
CA TYR A 321 -4.81 2.25 -21.23
C TYR A 321 -5.49 1.71 -19.98
N ALA A 322 -6.23 2.56 -19.26
CA ALA A 322 -7.07 2.18 -18.14
C ALA A 322 -8.54 2.09 -18.56
N ILE A 323 -9.25 1.05 -18.13
CA ILE A 323 -10.70 0.92 -18.29
C ILE A 323 -11.34 0.82 -16.90
N VAL A 324 -12.09 1.84 -16.50
CA VAL A 324 -12.84 1.87 -15.22
C VAL A 324 -14.31 1.60 -15.49
N ASN A 325 -14.97 0.85 -14.60
CA ASN A 325 -16.40 0.59 -14.68
C ASN A 325 -17.12 0.76 -13.34
N ILE A 326 -18.46 0.69 -13.38
CA ILE A 326 -19.25 0.29 -12.22
C ILE A 326 -19.37 -1.24 -12.30
N HIS A 327 -18.84 -1.92 -11.29
CA HIS A 327 -18.88 -3.38 -11.16
C HIS A 327 -20.09 -3.84 -10.33
N TRP A 328 -20.18 -5.14 -10.05
CA TRP A 328 -21.34 -5.78 -9.42
C TRP A 328 -21.81 -5.11 -8.12
N ASP A 329 -20.89 -4.89 -7.16
CA ASP A 329 -21.13 -4.16 -5.92
C ASP A 329 -22.49 -4.44 -5.24
N GLY A 330 -22.74 -5.71 -4.89
CA GLY A 330 -24.01 -6.14 -4.27
C GLY A 330 -25.19 -6.28 -5.25
N GLY A 331 -24.98 -5.98 -6.54
CA GLY A 331 -25.89 -6.26 -7.64
C GLY A 331 -27.02 -5.26 -7.81
N TRP A 332 -26.91 -4.04 -7.26
CA TRP A 332 -27.97 -3.03 -7.32
C TRP A 332 -28.36 -2.67 -8.76
N LEU A 333 -27.37 -2.58 -9.66
CA LEU A 333 -27.60 -2.22 -11.07
C LEU A 333 -28.01 -3.44 -11.89
N GLU A 334 -27.28 -4.55 -11.76
CA GLU A 334 -27.51 -5.73 -12.59
C GLU A 334 -28.85 -6.43 -12.24
N THR A 335 -29.24 -6.46 -10.96
CA THR A 335 -30.57 -6.95 -10.55
C THR A 335 -31.68 -6.08 -11.14
N SER A 336 -31.48 -4.76 -11.17
CA SER A 336 -32.45 -3.86 -11.80
C SER A 336 -32.55 -4.08 -13.30
N CYS A 337 -31.44 -4.41 -13.98
CA CYS A 337 -31.47 -4.77 -15.40
C CYS A 337 -32.40 -5.96 -15.68
N VAL A 338 -32.55 -6.91 -14.75
CA VAL A 338 -33.48 -8.04 -14.91
C VAL A 338 -34.92 -7.62 -14.59
N ASN A 339 -35.12 -6.91 -13.49
CA ASN A 339 -36.44 -6.51 -13.00
C ASN A 339 -37.13 -5.45 -13.90
N GLY A 340 -36.35 -4.74 -14.71
CA GLY A 340 -36.82 -3.64 -15.55
C GLY A 340 -36.38 -2.28 -15.02
N TYR A 341 -36.72 -1.23 -15.77
CA TYR A 341 -36.29 0.12 -15.45
C TYR A 341 -36.84 0.58 -14.08
N ASP A 342 -35.96 1.20 -13.30
CA ASP A 342 -36.20 1.80 -11.99
C ASP A 342 -35.54 3.18 -11.96
N GLU A 343 -36.33 4.21 -11.63
CA GLU A 343 -35.89 5.61 -11.62
C GLU A 343 -34.91 5.94 -10.49
N VAL A 344 -34.96 5.20 -9.37
CA VAL A 344 -34.04 5.37 -8.23
C VAL A 344 -32.67 4.82 -8.60
N VAL A 345 -32.65 3.65 -9.26
CA VAL A 345 -31.43 3.05 -9.81
C VAL A 345 -30.84 3.93 -10.91
N ASP A 346 -31.67 4.49 -11.80
CA ASP A 346 -31.21 5.40 -12.85
C ASP A 346 -30.60 6.68 -12.27
N LYS A 347 -31.25 7.26 -11.25
CA LYS A 347 -30.69 8.39 -10.50
C LYS A 347 -29.34 8.04 -9.86
N LYS A 348 -29.22 6.87 -9.23
CA LYS A 348 -27.97 6.41 -8.64
C LYS A 348 -26.86 6.27 -9.69
N GLN A 349 -27.16 5.64 -10.84
CA GLN A 349 -26.25 5.53 -11.98
C GLN A 349 -25.76 6.90 -12.46
N ARG A 350 -26.66 7.87 -12.62
CA ARG A 350 -26.32 9.25 -13.01
C ARG A 350 -25.40 9.94 -11.99
N ASP A 351 -25.75 9.86 -10.72
CA ASP A 351 -25.05 10.59 -9.66
C ASP A 351 -23.63 10.03 -9.46
N TYR A 352 -23.45 8.70 -9.53
CA TYR A 352 -22.13 8.08 -9.48
C TYR A 352 -21.29 8.43 -10.69
N TRP A 353 -21.80 8.25 -11.91
CA TRP A 353 -21.02 8.56 -13.10
C TRP A 353 -20.66 10.03 -13.21
N THR A 354 -21.48 10.94 -12.70
CA THR A 354 -21.15 12.37 -12.63
C THR A 354 -19.92 12.61 -11.74
N GLN A 355 -19.88 11.99 -10.55
CA GLN A 355 -18.75 12.13 -9.61
C GLN A 355 -17.48 11.47 -10.14
N ILE A 356 -17.59 10.24 -10.66
CA ILE A 356 -16.47 9.47 -11.25
C ILE A 356 -15.88 10.24 -12.44
N ALA A 357 -16.73 10.71 -13.35
CA ALA A 357 -16.31 11.45 -14.54
C ALA A 357 -15.62 12.76 -14.15
N ASN A 358 -16.18 13.54 -13.22
CA ASN A 358 -15.53 14.76 -12.73
C ASN A 358 -14.15 14.48 -12.13
N LYS A 359 -14.04 13.45 -11.28
CA LYS A 359 -12.78 13.10 -10.62
C LYS A 359 -11.68 12.71 -11.61
N LEU A 360 -12.04 11.96 -12.65
CA LEU A 360 -11.11 11.36 -13.59
C LEU A 360 -10.98 12.18 -14.90
N ASN A 361 -11.59 13.37 -14.99
CA ASN A 361 -11.57 14.19 -16.21
C ASN A 361 -10.16 14.62 -16.63
N VAL A 362 -9.21 14.65 -15.68
CA VAL A 362 -7.82 15.04 -15.93
C VAL A 362 -7.09 14.12 -16.93
N TYR A 363 -7.49 12.85 -17.04
CA TYR A 363 -6.82 11.88 -17.89
C TYR A 363 -7.23 12.00 -19.36
N ASP A 364 -6.30 11.73 -20.27
CA ASP A 364 -6.49 11.78 -21.71
C ASP A 364 -7.16 10.52 -22.27
N GLU A 365 -6.96 10.24 -23.56
CA GLU A 365 -7.50 9.06 -24.24
C GLU A 365 -7.02 7.72 -23.69
N HIS A 366 -5.99 7.71 -22.82
CA HIS A 366 -5.58 6.50 -22.12
C HIS A 366 -6.62 6.01 -21.12
N LEU A 367 -7.54 6.86 -20.65
CA LEU A 367 -8.64 6.43 -19.78
C LEU A 367 -9.95 6.29 -20.55
N LEU A 368 -10.56 5.11 -20.44
CA LEU A 368 -11.87 4.79 -20.98
C LEU A 368 -12.84 4.42 -19.85
N PHE A 369 -14.14 4.67 -20.06
CA PHE A 369 -15.18 4.29 -19.12
C PHE A 369 -16.10 3.21 -19.68
N ALA A 370 -16.37 2.18 -18.90
CA ALA A 370 -17.35 1.14 -19.19
C ALA A 370 -18.56 1.31 -18.27
N GLY A 371 -19.76 1.51 -18.82
CA GLY A 371 -20.93 1.94 -18.04
C GLY A 371 -21.40 0.96 -16.95
N MET A 372 -21.15 -0.33 -17.13
CA MET A 372 -21.58 -1.45 -16.27
C MET A 372 -20.64 -2.67 -16.45
N ASN A 373 -20.87 -3.74 -15.69
CA ASN A 373 -20.12 -5.00 -15.82
C ASN A 373 -20.85 -6.04 -16.67
N GLU A 374 -21.86 -6.69 -16.09
CA GLU A 374 -22.52 -7.88 -16.65
C GLU A 374 -24.06 -7.75 -16.56
N PRO A 375 -24.66 -6.81 -17.31
CA PRO A 375 -26.10 -6.60 -17.26
C PRO A 375 -26.87 -7.85 -17.69
N GLY A 376 -27.80 -8.31 -16.85
CA GLY A 376 -28.68 -9.45 -17.15
C GLY A 376 -28.11 -10.83 -16.81
N GLN A 377 -26.91 -10.92 -16.22
CA GLN A 377 -26.31 -12.19 -15.80
C GLN A 377 -27.13 -12.91 -14.71
N GLN A 378 -27.87 -12.16 -13.89
CA GLN A 378 -28.70 -12.66 -12.78
C GLN A 378 -29.86 -13.53 -13.31
N ASP A 379 -30.27 -13.32 -14.55
CA ASP A 379 -31.31 -14.11 -15.22
C ASP A 379 -30.73 -15.23 -16.11
N GLN A 380 -29.41 -15.47 -16.03
CA GLN A 380 -28.72 -16.59 -16.68
C GLN A 380 -29.04 -16.74 -18.18
N GLY A 381 -29.24 -15.62 -18.87
CA GLY A 381 -29.50 -15.56 -20.31
C GLY A 381 -30.97 -15.44 -20.70
N ALA A 382 -31.91 -15.33 -19.74
CA ALA A 382 -33.34 -15.14 -19.98
C ALA A 382 -33.77 -13.66 -20.16
N VAL A 383 -32.84 -12.81 -20.62
CA VAL A 383 -33.06 -11.37 -20.83
C VAL A 383 -34.23 -11.12 -21.78
N ASN A 384 -35.21 -10.33 -21.33
CA ASN A 384 -36.41 -9.99 -22.09
C ASN A 384 -36.44 -8.52 -22.55
N SER A 385 -37.50 -8.09 -23.23
CA SER A 385 -37.61 -6.71 -23.74
C SER A 385 -37.62 -5.64 -22.64
N SER A 386 -38.18 -5.92 -21.46
CA SER A 386 -38.11 -5.02 -20.29
C SER A 386 -36.66 -4.84 -19.84
N SER A 387 -35.92 -5.95 -19.77
CA SER A 387 -34.50 -5.93 -19.39
C SER A 387 -33.65 -5.15 -20.41
N ILE A 388 -33.86 -5.38 -21.71
CA ILE A 388 -33.18 -4.64 -22.77
C ILE A 388 -33.47 -3.14 -22.68
N ASN A 389 -34.73 -2.76 -22.43
CA ASN A 389 -35.11 -1.35 -22.29
C ASN A 389 -34.46 -0.70 -21.07
N ALA A 390 -34.39 -1.40 -19.93
CA ALA A 390 -33.70 -0.94 -18.73
C ALA A 390 -32.21 -0.72 -18.99
N ILE A 391 -31.53 -1.71 -19.57
CA ILE A 391 -30.10 -1.64 -19.91
C ILE A 391 -29.81 -0.45 -20.83
N LYS A 392 -30.63 -0.25 -21.87
CA LYS A 392 -30.48 0.89 -22.78
C LYS A 392 -30.67 2.22 -22.07
N ALA A 393 -31.65 2.33 -21.18
CA ALA A 393 -31.88 3.55 -20.39
C ALA A 393 -30.67 3.86 -19.49
N TYR A 394 -30.22 2.89 -18.68
CA TYR A 394 -29.08 3.09 -17.79
C TYR A 394 -27.77 3.42 -18.52
N GLN A 395 -27.54 2.81 -19.70
CA GLN A 395 -26.38 3.15 -20.52
C GLN A 395 -26.48 4.54 -21.15
N GLN A 396 -27.68 4.99 -21.54
CA GLN A 396 -27.87 6.36 -22.00
C GLN A 396 -27.61 7.35 -20.86
N THR A 397 -28.14 7.08 -19.66
CA THR A 397 -27.87 7.88 -18.46
C THR A 397 -26.39 7.97 -18.14
N PHE A 398 -25.65 6.87 -18.26
CA PHE A 398 -24.18 6.86 -18.16
C PHE A 398 -23.53 7.81 -19.18
N VAL A 399 -23.90 7.71 -20.46
CA VAL A 399 -23.36 8.59 -21.51
C VAL A 399 -23.66 10.05 -21.19
N ASP A 400 -24.90 10.37 -20.87
CA ASP A 400 -25.34 11.75 -20.61
C ASP A 400 -24.62 12.35 -19.39
N ALA A 401 -24.50 11.57 -18.30
CA ALA A 401 -23.79 11.98 -17.10
C ALA A 401 -22.31 12.28 -17.38
N VAL A 402 -21.62 11.39 -18.10
CA VAL A 402 -20.20 11.61 -18.44
C VAL A 402 -20.05 12.83 -19.35
N ARG A 403 -20.85 12.93 -20.42
CA ARG A 403 -20.74 14.03 -21.40
C ARG A 403 -21.05 15.39 -20.79
N ALA A 404 -21.97 15.46 -19.82
CA ALA A 404 -22.31 16.69 -19.11
C ALA A 404 -21.14 17.30 -18.34
N THR A 405 -20.10 16.52 -17.99
CA THR A 405 -18.92 17.02 -17.27
C THR A 405 -17.91 17.77 -18.16
N GLY A 406 -18.06 17.74 -19.48
CA GLY A 406 -17.20 18.50 -20.40
C GLY A 406 -15.72 18.07 -20.37
N GLY A 407 -14.80 18.97 -20.76
CA GLY A 407 -13.36 18.67 -20.76
C GLY A 407 -13.00 17.47 -21.65
N ASN A 408 -12.08 16.62 -21.19
CA ASN A 408 -11.72 15.38 -21.88
C ASN A 408 -12.92 14.43 -21.99
N ASN A 409 -13.81 14.43 -21.00
CA ASN A 409 -15.01 13.60 -21.00
C ASN A 409 -16.01 13.94 -22.11
N ALA A 410 -15.93 15.13 -22.73
CA ALA A 410 -16.73 15.45 -23.91
C ALA A 410 -16.41 14.53 -25.11
N LYS A 411 -15.17 14.01 -25.18
CA LYS A 411 -14.67 13.15 -26.26
C LYS A 411 -14.26 11.75 -25.82
N ARG A 412 -14.15 11.49 -24.51
CA ARG A 412 -13.70 10.20 -23.97
C ARG A 412 -14.44 9.01 -24.56
N CYS A 413 -13.71 7.98 -24.95
CA CYS A 413 -14.30 6.74 -25.42
C CYS A 413 -15.09 6.05 -24.29
N LEU A 414 -16.35 5.74 -24.57
CA LEU A 414 -17.26 5.05 -23.64
C LEU A 414 -17.57 3.66 -24.18
N ILE A 415 -17.52 2.66 -23.30
CA ILE A 415 -17.68 1.25 -23.60
C ILE A 415 -19.05 0.80 -23.09
N HIS A 416 -19.85 0.27 -24.01
CA HIS A 416 -21.20 -0.21 -23.77
C HIS A 416 -21.21 -1.73 -23.64
N GLN A 417 -21.98 -2.25 -22.68
CA GLN A 417 -22.09 -3.68 -22.43
C GLN A 417 -23.34 -4.22 -23.13
N THR A 418 -23.23 -5.37 -23.78
CA THR A 418 -24.42 -6.09 -24.25
C THR A 418 -25.06 -6.84 -23.08
N PRO A 419 -26.39 -7.11 -23.12
CA PRO A 419 -26.98 -8.04 -22.17
C PRO A 419 -26.28 -9.39 -22.23
N TYR A 420 -26.21 -10.08 -21.09
CA TYR A 420 -25.75 -11.45 -21.04
C TYR A 420 -26.70 -12.34 -21.87
N MET A 421 -26.18 -12.92 -22.94
CA MET A 421 -26.86 -13.90 -23.79
C MET A 421 -26.09 -15.21 -23.75
N LYS A 422 -26.80 -16.34 -23.63
CA LYS A 422 -26.22 -17.69 -23.62
C LYS A 422 -25.82 -18.18 -25.01
#